data_AF-A0A7C3NS61-F1
#
_entry.id   AF-A0A7C3NS61-F1
#
_cell.length_a   1.000
_cell.length_b   1.000
_cell.length_c   1.000
_cell.angle_alpha   90.00
_cell.angle_beta   90.00
_cell.angle_gamma   90.00
#
_symmetry.space_group_name_H-M   'P 1'
#
loop_
_entity.id
_entity.type
_entity.pdbx_description
1 polymer ?
#
loop_
_entity_poly.entity_id
_entity_poly.type
_entity_poly.pdbx_seq_one_letter_code
_entity_poly.pdbx_strand_id
1 'polypeptide(L)'
;MTSVVKGNLNQGAGQAFAFDATIDLLTPTALTVIANRRRWKLKITDIRATLHRVPVEVPLLKEPIVTAVLFVTVETDKGVTGNGLTRGSARFGMKEFINREVAPFLQGKNPLETERIWQMLFKQFNPRAQTGMWSSAVSAVDIALWDIKGKHYREPVWRLLGGAQNPVPAYVTFGLKQYSKEQLIEVAGQLVKQGETRLKMVVAVDPENPKVDAARVAAVREAVGADVELMIDANYLFSFNRALELCKLVEPYRITWFEEPVYQNDAALLADLRRHTSIPLAAGQNEGHRFRHRELIANHAIDIAQPNVCSVGGYTEAVKVAA
;
A
#
# COMPACT_ATOMS: atom_id res chain seq x y z
N MET A 1 -42.25 29.53 38.73
CA MET A 1 -43.54 28.92 39.07
C MET A 1 -43.29 27.45 39.32
N THR A 2 -43.37 27.04 40.58
CA THR A 2 -43.20 25.67 41.05
C THR A 2 -44.44 24.85 40.73
N SER A 3 -44.30 23.67 40.12
CA SER A 3 -45.34 22.64 40.16
C SER A 3 -44.80 21.41 40.89
N VAL A 4 -45.56 20.98 41.88
CA VAL A 4 -45.34 19.76 42.67
C VAL A 4 -46.17 18.66 42.03
N VAL A 5 -45.55 17.52 41.72
CA VAL A 5 -46.29 16.28 41.43
C VAL A 5 -45.96 15.28 42.52
N LYS A 6 -46.95 14.96 43.34
CA LYS A 6 -46.92 13.86 44.32
C LYS A 6 -47.27 12.56 43.61
N GLY A 7 -46.43 11.54 43.76
CA GLY A 7 -46.75 10.14 43.48
C GLY A 7 -46.41 9.29 44.68
N ASN A 8 -47.43 8.65 45.28
CA ASN A 8 -47.27 7.68 46.38
C ASN A 8 -46.73 6.36 45.82
N LEU A 9 -45.64 5.86 46.39
CA LEU A 9 -45.18 4.48 46.24
C LEU A 9 -45.43 3.73 47.54
N ASN A 10 -46.15 2.61 47.40
CA ASN A 10 -46.43 1.66 48.47
C ASN A 10 -45.17 0.94 48.96
N GLN A 11 -45.25 0.52 50.22
CA GLN A 11 -44.21 0.00 51.10
C GLN A 11 -43.48 -1.25 50.58
N GLY A 12 -42.16 -1.27 50.79
CA GLY A 12 -41.29 -2.45 50.72
C GLY A 12 -39.92 -2.09 51.30
N ALA A 13 -39.59 -2.67 52.45
CA ALA A 13 -38.39 -2.35 53.24
C ALA A 13 -37.09 -2.70 52.50
N GLY A 14 -36.17 -1.73 52.41
CA GLY A 14 -34.81 -1.92 51.90
C GLY A 14 -34.07 -0.59 51.76
N GLN A 15 -33.23 -0.26 52.74
CA GLN A 15 -32.20 0.80 52.80
C GLN A 15 -32.30 1.94 51.76
N ALA A 16 -32.77 3.10 52.21
CA ALA A 16 -32.67 4.35 51.46
C ALA A 16 -31.24 4.90 51.49
N PHE A 17 -30.51 4.78 50.38
CA PHE A 17 -29.41 5.69 50.07
C PHE A 17 -30.00 6.95 49.45
N ALA A 18 -29.89 8.07 50.15
CA ALA A 18 -30.23 9.38 49.60
C ALA A 18 -29.19 9.74 48.53
N PHE A 19 -29.55 9.65 47.26
CA PHE A 19 -28.84 10.33 46.18
C PHE A 19 -29.51 11.67 45.96
N ASP A 20 -28.86 12.72 46.45
CA ASP A 20 -29.22 14.11 46.16
C ASP A 20 -28.77 14.42 44.73
N ALA A 21 -29.66 14.19 43.76
CA ALA A 21 -29.43 14.52 42.36
C ALA A 21 -30.04 15.89 42.06
N THR A 22 -29.34 16.95 42.44
CA THR A 22 -29.52 18.25 41.81
C THR A 22 -29.14 18.12 40.33
N ILE A 23 -30.15 18.07 39.46
CA ILE A 23 -29.97 18.34 38.03
C ILE A 23 -29.66 19.84 37.93
N ASP A 24 -28.37 20.16 38.00
CA ASP A 24 -27.90 21.48 37.56
C ASP A 24 -28.17 21.61 36.08
N LEU A 25 -29.17 22.42 35.75
CA LEU A 25 -29.42 22.91 34.41
C LEU A 25 -28.13 23.56 33.89
N LEU A 26 -27.45 22.85 32.98
CA LEU A 26 -26.24 23.30 32.31
C LEU A 26 -26.42 24.75 31.84
N THR A 27 -25.55 25.64 32.32
CA THR A 27 -25.55 27.04 31.95
C THR A 27 -25.36 27.21 30.44
N PRO A 28 -25.83 28.32 29.82
CA PRO A 28 -25.67 28.59 28.37
C PRO A 28 -24.21 28.46 27.86
N THR A 29 -23.24 28.63 28.77
CA THR A 29 -21.80 28.45 28.54
C THR A 29 -21.43 27.01 28.19
N ALA A 30 -22.06 26.01 28.82
CA ALA A 30 -21.82 24.59 28.53
C ALA A 30 -22.34 24.19 27.13
N LEU A 31 -23.47 24.75 26.70
CA LEU A 31 -23.97 24.60 25.32
C LEU A 31 -23.03 25.22 24.28
N THR A 32 -22.37 26.33 24.62
CA THR A 32 -21.39 27.00 23.74
C THR A 32 -20.10 26.20 23.60
N VAL A 33 -19.66 25.51 24.65
CA VAL A 33 -18.50 24.60 24.62
C VAL A 33 -18.79 23.33 23.80
N ILE A 34 -20.02 22.83 23.83
CA ILE A 34 -20.44 21.65 23.03
C ILE A 34 -20.64 22.02 21.56
N ALA A 35 -21.16 23.22 21.27
CA ALA A 35 -21.34 23.71 19.90
C ALA A 35 -20.00 24.02 19.18
N ASN A 36 -18.94 24.38 19.91
CA ASN A 36 -17.64 24.73 19.32
C ASN A 36 -16.69 23.53 19.08
N ARG A 37 -17.03 22.32 19.55
CA ARG A 37 -16.18 21.12 19.36
C ARG A 37 -16.11 20.60 17.91
N ARG A 38 -16.93 21.13 16.99
CA ARG A 38 -16.92 20.78 15.56
C ARG A 38 -16.28 21.84 14.64
N ARG A 39 -15.55 22.81 15.19
CA ARG A 39 -14.77 23.75 14.37
C ARG A 39 -13.40 23.11 14.05
N TRP A 40 -13.40 22.27 13.02
CA TRP A 40 -12.21 21.59 12.51
C TRP A 40 -11.10 22.60 12.20
N LYS A 41 -9.90 22.40 12.75
CA LYS A 41 -8.77 23.34 12.63
C LYS A 41 -8.09 23.33 11.26
N LEU A 42 -8.39 22.33 10.42
CA LEU A 42 -7.83 22.17 9.08
C LEU A 42 -8.89 21.62 8.14
N LYS A 43 -9.01 22.17 6.94
CA LYS A 43 -9.98 21.77 5.92
C LYS A 43 -9.33 21.66 4.56
N ILE A 44 -9.72 20.65 3.79
CA ILE A 44 -9.35 20.51 2.38
C ILE A 44 -10.01 21.63 1.57
N THR A 45 -9.23 22.30 0.73
CA THR A 45 -9.68 23.40 -0.14
C THR A 45 -9.55 23.12 -1.63
N ASP A 46 -8.61 22.26 -2.03
CA ASP A 46 -8.47 21.78 -3.41
C ASP A 46 -7.84 20.39 -3.42
N ILE A 47 -8.17 19.60 -4.44
CA ILE A 47 -7.48 18.35 -4.76
C ILE A 47 -7.26 18.32 -6.26
N ARG A 48 -6.00 18.15 -6.68
CA ARG A 48 -5.62 18.13 -8.09
C ARG A 48 -4.78 16.91 -8.42
N ALA A 49 -5.26 16.11 -9.36
CA ALA A 49 -4.53 15.04 -10.02
C ALA A 49 -3.95 15.51 -11.36
N THR A 50 -2.65 15.27 -11.55
CA THR A 50 -1.92 15.57 -12.79
C THR A 50 -1.16 14.34 -13.26
N LEU A 51 -1.09 14.15 -14.58
CA LEU A 51 -0.40 13.02 -15.20
C LEU A 51 0.88 13.49 -15.86
N HIS A 52 1.98 12.84 -15.53
CA HIS A 52 3.31 13.20 -16.00
C HIS A 52 3.99 12.01 -16.65
N ARG A 53 4.85 12.30 -17.63
CA ARG A 53 5.74 11.34 -18.26
C ARG A 53 7.14 11.62 -17.76
N VAL A 54 7.69 10.71 -16.97
CA VAL A 54 9.00 10.87 -16.33
C VAL A 54 10.00 9.98 -17.08
N PRO A 55 11.04 10.56 -17.72
CA PRO A 55 12.13 9.79 -18.27
C PRO A 55 12.97 9.21 -17.12
N VAL A 56 13.31 7.94 -17.21
CA VAL A 56 14.17 7.24 -16.26
C VAL A 56 15.38 6.72 -17.01
N GLU A 57 16.55 7.22 -16.62
CA GLU A 57 17.82 6.68 -17.10
C GLU A 57 18.07 5.33 -16.47
N VAL A 58 18.42 4.35 -17.31
CA VAL A 58 18.67 2.98 -16.89
C VAL A 58 20.10 2.63 -17.29
N PRO A 59 20.95 2.14 -16.37
CA PRO A 59 22.33 1.79 -16.69
C PRO A 59 22.43 0.90 -17.94
N LEU A 60 23.40 1.17 -18.80
CA LEU A 60 23.69 0.41 -20.04
C LEU A 60 22.57 0.39 -21.11
N LEU A 61 21.41 1.03 -20.89
CA LEU A 61 20.41 1.25 -21.94
C LEU A 61 20.71 2.57 -22.65
N LYS A 62 20.63 2.55 -23.99
CA LYS A 62 20.89 3.74 -24.82
C LYS A 62 19.81 4.80 -24.67
N GLU A 63 18.56 4.36 -24.56
CA GLU A 63 17.39 5.23 -24.50
C GLU A 63 16.76 5.17 -23.11
N PRO A 64 16.29 6.30 -22.56
CA PRO A 64 15.58 6.31 -21.28
C PRO A 64 14.24 5.59 -21.39
N ILE A 65 13.84 4.94 -20.30
CA ILE A 65 12.49 4.39 -20.19
C ILE A 65 11.55 5.48 -19.70
N VAL A 66 10.46 5.73 -20.43
CA VAL A 66 9.47 6.72 -20.01
C VAL A 66 8.36 6.05 -19.21
N THR A 67 8.24 6.42 -17.95
CA THR A 67 7.15 5.95 -17.07
C THR A 67 6.09 7.02 -16.90
N ALA A 68 4.83 6.60 -16.76
CA ALA A 68 3.72 7.51 -16.49
C ALA A 68 3.40 7.49 -15.00
N VAL A 69 3.39 8.67 -14.37
CA VAL A 69 3.11 8.84 -12.94
C VAL A 69 1.95 9.82 -12.77
N LEU A 70 0.98 9.44 -11.94
CA LEU A 70 -0.09 10.34 -11.53
C LEU A 70 0.29 10.93 -10.17
N PHE A 71 0.36 12.25 -10.10
CA PHE A 71 0.57 13.00 -8.86
C PHE A 71 -0.75 13.59 -8.39
N VAL A 72 -0.98 13.54 -7.08
CA VAL A 72 -2.10 14.20 -6.40
C VAL A 72 -1.55 15.22 -5.43
N THR A 73 -2.05 16.44 -5.52
CA THR A 73 -1.80 17.50 -4.55
C THR A 73 -3.10 17.82 -3.83
N VAL A 74 -3.06 17.89 -2.50
CA VAL A 74 -4.18 18.27 -1.63
C VAL A 74 -3.79 19.56 -0.91
N GLU A 75 -4.59 20.61 -1.06
CA GLU A 75 -4.39 21.89 -0.39
C GLU A 75 -5.36 22.07 0.78
N THR A 76 -4.98 22.89 1.75
CA THR A 76 -5.79 23.16 2.93
C THR A 76 -5.96 24.65 3.24
N ASP A 77 -6.97 24.98 4.04
CA ASP A 77 -7.29 26.35 4.49
C ASP A 77 -6.26 26.98 5.45
N LYS A 78 -5.19 26.25 5.78
CA LYS A 78 -4.05 26.72 6.58
C LYS A 78 -2.73 26.68 5.82
N GLY A 79 -2.75 26.46 4.51
CA GLY A 79 -1.55 26.44 3.67
C GLY A 79 -0.67 25.20 3.83
N VAL A 80 -1.16 24.15 4.53
CA VAL A 80 -0.49 22.85 4.56
C VAL A 80 -0.89 22.09 3.30
N THR A 81 0.10 21.66 2.52
CA THR A 81 -0.12 20.90 1.28
C THR A 81 0.41 19.49 1.41
N GLY A 82 -0.36 18.52 0.93
CA GLY A 82 -0.01 17.11 0.84
C GLY A 82 0.24 16.69 -0.59
N ASN A 83 1.22 15.83 -0.80
CA ASN A 83 1.49 15.23 -2.10
C ASN A 83 1.47 13.70 -2.00
N GLY A 84 0.81 13.09 -2.97
CA GLY A 84 0.80 11.66 -3.15
C GLY A 84 1.00 11.29 -4.61
N LEU A 85 1.25 10.01 -4.85
CA LEU A 85 1.48 9.49 -6.18
C LEU A 85 0.90 8.10 -6.30
N THR A 86 0.59 7.73 -7.54
CA THR A 86 0.31 6.35 -7.91
C THR A 86 0.77 6.07 -9.33
N ARG A 87 0.80 4.79 -9.66
CA ARG A 87 1.03 4.24 -11.00
C ARG A 87 -0.06 3.19 -11.26
N GLY A 88 -0.34 2.92 -12.52
CA GLY A 88 -1.31 1.88 -12.88
C GLY A 88 -1.89 2.05 -14.27
N SER A 89 -2.63 1.03 -14.69
CA SER A 89 -3.49 1.07 -15.88
C SER A 89 -4.62 2.08 -15.69
N ALA A 90 -5.30 2.48 -16.78
CA ALA A 90 -6.38 3.47 -16.75
C ALA A 90 -6.00 4.83 -16.12
N ARG A 91 -4.74 5.27 -16.26
CA ARG A 91 -4.20 6.53 -15.72
C ARG A 91 -5.05 7.78 -15.98
N PHE A 92 -5.69 7.88 -17.14
CA PHE A 92 -6.59 9.00 -17.45
C PHE A 92 -7.90 8.89 -16.68
N GLY A 93 -8.47 7.69 -16.56
CA GLY A 93 -9.65 7.41 -15.74
C GLY A 93 -9.39 7.72 -14.27
N MET A 94 -8.23 7.32 -13.73
CA MET A 94 -7.82 7.68 -12.36
C MET A 94 -7.78 9.20 -12.16
N LYS A 95 -7.13 9.93 -13.09
CA LYS A 95 -7.02 11.39 -13.02
C LYS A 95 -8.40 12.05 -13.00
N GLU A 96 -9.28 11.67 -13.92
CA GLU A 96 -10.61 12.28 -14.01
C GLU A 96 -11.50 11.87 -12.83
N PHE A 97 -11.42 10.63 -12.35
CA PHE A 97 -12.11 10.22 -11.12
C PHE A 97 -11.67 11.07 -9.92
N ILE A 98 -10.37 11.29 -9.74
CA ILE A 98 -9.87 12.13 -8.64
C ILE A 98 -10.37 13.57 -8.80
N ASN A 99 -10.20 14.17 -9.98
CA ASN A 99 -10.52 15.58 -10.19
C ASN A 99 -12.03 15.87 -10.20
N ARG A 100 -12.86 14.96 -10.70
CA ARG A 100 -14.29 15.21 -10.92
C ARG A 100 -15.20 14.64 -9.84
N GLU A 101 -14.78 13.56 -9.18
CA GLU A 101 -15.59 12.88 -8.16
C GLU A 101 -15.00 13.10 -6.76
N VAL A 102 -13.73 12.73 -6.57
CA VAL A 102 -13.09 12.75 -5.23
C VAL A 102 -12.87 14.18 -4.73
N ALA A 103 -12.33 15.06 -5.58
CA ALA A 103 -12.04 16.45 -5.22
C ALA A 103 -13.26 17.20 -4.67
N PRO A 104 -14.39 17.31 -5.40
CA PRO A 104 -15.57 17.99 -4.85
C PRO A 104 -16.16 17.26 -3.65
N PHE A 105 -16.10 15.93 -3.62
CA PHE A 105 -16.62 15.15 -2.49
C PHE A 105 -15.87 15.41 -1.17
N LEU A 106 -14.56 15.60 -1.24
CA LEU A 106 -13.68 15.83 -0.08
C LEU A 106 -13.56 17.29 0.36
N GLN A 107 -14.14 18.23 -0.40
CA GLN A 107 -14.10 19.64 -0.07
C GLN A 107 -14.60 19.94 1.35
N GLY A 108 -13.85 20.76 2.09
CA GLY A 108 -14.20 21.18 3.45
C GLY A 108 -14.04 20.10 4.53
N LYS A 109 -13.66 18.86 4.18
CA LYS A 109 -13.39 17.80 5.16
C LYS A 109 -12.04 18.01 5.83
N ASN A 110 -11.89 17.48 7.04
CA ASN A 110 -10.65 17.55 7.79
C ASN A 110 -9.67 16.47 7.28
N PRO A 111 -8.51 16.84 6.69
CA PRO A 111 -7.58 15.88 6.10
C PRO A 111 -6.88 14.97 7.13
N LEU A 112 -6.93 15.31 8.42
CA LEU A 112 -6.30 14.52 9.48
C LEU A 112 -7.08 13.23 9.81
N GLU A 113 -8.35 13.15 9.41
CA GLU A 113 -9.21 11.98 9.66
C GLU A 113 -9.10 10.96 8.53
N THR A 114 -7.88 10.49 8.25
CA THR A 114 -7.58 9.60 7.11
C THR A 114 -8.48 8.37 7.08
N GLU A 115 -8.68 7.69 8.21
CA GLU A 115 -9.59 6.53 8.28
C GLU A 115 -11.03 6.91 7.93
N ARG A 116 -11.53 8.04 8.45
CA ARG A 116 -12.89 8.52 8.14
C ARG A 116 -13.03 8.83 6.67
N ILE A 117 -12.08 9.56 6.08
CA ILE A 117 -12.07 9.90 4.65
C ILE A 117 -12.02 8.63 3.80
N TRP A 118 -11.13 7.69 4.12
CA TRP A 118 -11.02 6.42 3.41
C TRP A 118 -12.35 5.65 3.42
N GLN A 119 -13.00 5.52 4.59
CA GLN A 119 -14.30 4.88 4.72
C GLN A 119 -15.41 5.59 3.94
N MET A 120 -15.38 6.93 3.88
CA MET A 120 -16.32 7.71 3.08
C MET A 120 -16.14 7.44 1.58
N LEU A 121 -14.90 7.44 1.08
CA LEU A 121 -14.59 7.12 -0.31
C LEU A 121 -15.00 5.70 -0.68
N PHE A 122 -14.71 4.74 0.21
CA PHE A 122 -15.09 3.34 0.03
C PHE A 122 -16.61 3.18 -0.08
N LYS A 123 -17.38 3.72 0.88
CA LYS A 123 -18.84 3.61 0.88
C LYS A 123 -19.48 4.30 -0.33
N GLN A 124 -18.96 5.45 -0.73
CA GLN A 124 -19.54 6.26 -1.80
C GLN A 124 -19.24 5.68 -3.19
N PHE A 125 -17.98 5.32 -3.43
CA PHE A 125 -17.50 5.04 -4.79
C PHE A 125 -17.12 3.57 -5.02
N ASN A 126 -16.97 2.76 -3.97
CA ASN A 126 -16.58 1.36 -4.10
C ASN A 126 -17.13 0.44 -3.00
N PRO A 127 -18.45 0.43 -2.74
CA PRO A 127 -19.04 -0.36 -1.66
C PRO A 127 -18.91 -1.88 -1.86
N ARG A 128 -18.44 -2.32 -3.03
CA ARG A 128 -18.21 -3.73 -3.38
C ARG A 128 -16.74 -4.14 -3.39
N ALA A 129 -15.84 -3.30 -2.88
CA ALA A 129 -14.40 -3.59 -2.77
C ALA A 129 -13.74 -4.03 -4.08
N GLN A 130 -14.12 -3.40 -5.20
CA GLN A 130 -13.44 -3.57 -6.48
C GLN A 130 -12.00 -3.05 -6.39
N THR A 131 -11.07 -3.72 -7.04
CA THR A 131 -9.64 -3.37 -7.03
C THR A 131 -9.21 -2.66 -8.32
N GLY A 132 -7.92 -2.34 -8.43
CA GLY A 132 -7.36 -1.72 -9.62
C GLY A 132 -7.47 -0.20 -9.59
N MET A 133 -8.12 0.38 -10.61
CA MET A 133 -8.16 1.84 -10.83
C MET A 133 -8.60 2.63 -9.59
N TRP A 134 -9.66 2.18 -8.91
CA TRP A 134 -10.16 2.86 -7.71
C TRP A 134 -9.13 2.84 -6.58
N SER A 135 -8.54 1.67 -6.31
CA SER A 135 -7.58 1.49 -5.22
C SER A 135 -6.32 2.31 -5.42
N SER A 136 -5.79 2.35 -6.64
CA SER A 136 -4.65 3.19 -7.02
C SER A 136 -4.99 4.69 -6.89
N ALA A 137 -6.17 5.11 -7.33
CA ALA A 137 -6.59 6.52 -7.21
C ALA A 137 -6.74 6.96 -5.75
N VAL A 138 -7.42 6.15 -4.93
CA VAL A 138 -7.57 6.42 -3.49
C VAL A 138 -6.23 6.35 -2.77
N SER A 139 -5.32 5.49 -3.20
CA SER A 139 -3.95 5.43 -2.68
C SER A 139 -3.23 6.76 -2.81
N ALA A 140 -3.24 7.38 -3.98
CA ALA A 140 -2.57 8.67 -4.19
C ALA A 140 -3.17 9.78 -3.32
N VAL A 141 -4.49 9.79 -3.14
CA VAL A 141 -5.17 10.75 -2.26
C VAL A 141 -4.79 10.48 -0.79
N ASP A 142 -4.87 9.23 -0.34
CA ASP A 142 -4.54 8.86 1.04
C ASP A 142 -3.08 9.17 1.39
N ILE A 143 -2.12 8.88 0.49
CA ILE A 143 -0.71 9.27 0.66
C ILE A 143 -0.59 10.78 0.86
N ALA A 144 -1.28 11.61 0.07
CA ALA A 144 -1.28 13.07 0.24
C ALA A 144 -1.86 13.51 1.60
N LEU A 145 -2.91 12.84 2.08
CA LEU A 145 -3.48 13.11 3.40
C LEU A 145 -2.52 12.72 4.54
N TRP A 146 -1.77 11.62 4.38
CA TRP A 146 -0.72 11.23 5.32
C TRP A 146 0.48 12.18 5.30
N ASP A 147 0.85 12.74 4.14
CA ASP A 147 1.85 13.80 4.04
C ASP A 147 1.38 15.08 4.78
N ILE A 148 0.12 15.49 4.62
CA ILE A 148 -0.48 16.57 5.44
C ILE A 148 -0.42 16.24 6.92
N LYS A 149 -0.76 15.01 7.31
CA LYS A 149 -0.75 14.57 8.70
C LYS A 149 0.66 14.65 9.30
N GLY A 150 1.67 14.17 8.58
CA GLY A 150 3.08 14.28 8.96
C GLY A 150 3.52 15.73 9.14
N LYS A 151 3.22 16.59 8.16
CA LYS A 151 3.53 18.03 8.22
C LYS A 151 2.81 18.75 9.36
N HIS A 152 1.54 18.42 9.60
CA HIS A 152 0.74 19.01 10.66
C HIS A 152 1.30 18.68 12.05
N TYR A 153 1.67 17.42 12.29
CA TYR A 153 2.24 16.97 13.57
C TYR A 153 3.75 17.14 13.66
N ARG A 154 4.41 17.54 12.57
CA ARG A 154 5.88 17.63 12.45
C ARG A 154 6.58 16.31 12.77
N GLU A 155 5.97 15.21 12.37
CA GLU A 155 6.52 13.86 12.54
C GLU A 155 6.62 13.16 11.18
N PRO A 156 7.68 12.37 10.96
CA PRO A 156 7.75 11.52 9.78
C PRO A 156 6.66 10.44 9.83
N VAL A 157 6.10 10.10 8.66
CA VAL A 157 4.98 9.16 8.53
C VAL A 157 5.27 7.81 9.22
N TRP A 158 6.49 7.29 9.15
CA TRP A 158 6.86 6.02 9.79
C TRP A 158 6.66 6.00 11.31
N ARG A 159 6.83 7.15 12.01
CA ARG A 159 6.53 7.28 13.45
C ARG A 159 5.04 7.29 13.71
N LEU A 160 4.28 7.99 12.87
CA LEU A 160 2.83 8.03 12.94
C LEU A 160 2.18 6.66 12.65
N LEU A 161 2.88 5.79 11.92
CA LEU A 161 2.47 4.42 11.62
C LEU A 161 2.85 3.40 12.70
N GLY A 162 3.59 3.80 13.74
CA GLY A 162 3.93 2.93 14.87
C GLY A 162 5.39 2.99 15.32
N GLY A 163 6.31 3.45 14.47
CA GLY A 163 7.67 3.79 14.91
C GLY A 163 8.59 2.61 15.24
N ALA A 164 8.35 1.41 14.70
CA ALA A 164 9.05 0.19 15.12
C ALA A 164 10.56 0.19 14.86
N GLN A 165 11.01 0.58 13.65
CA GLN A 165 12.42 0.48 13.27
C GLN A 165 12.82 1.54 12.22
N ASN A 166 14.04 2.05 12.34
CA ASN A 166 14.75 2.86 11.36
C ASN A 166 16.27 2.73 11.61
N PRO A 167 17.10 2.24 10.66
CA PRO A 167 16.82 1.93 9.26
C PRO A 167 16.14 0.57 9.04
N VAL A 168 15.53 0.38 7.87
CA VAL A 168 15.02 -0.93 7.41
C VAL A 168 15.92 -1.51 6.32
N PRO A 169 16.06 -2.85 6.22
CA PRO A 169 16.74 -3.48 5.10
C PRO A 169 16.07 -3.11 3.76
N ALA A 170 16.89 -2.86 2.74
CA ALA A 170 16.45 -2.62 1.37
C ALA A 170 17.21 -3.54 0.40
N TYR A 171 16.67 -3.70 -0.80
CA TYR A 171 17.27 -4.43 -1.90
C TYR A 171 17.10 -3.65 -3.20
N VAL A 172 17.99 -3.89 -4.17
CA VAL A 172 17.93 -3.24 -5.48
C VAL A 172 17.22 -4.15 -6.46
N THR A 173 16.12 -3.67 -7.05
CA THR A 173 15.54 -4.32 -8.23
C THR A 173 16.29 -3.85 -9.46
N PHE A 174 16.87 -4.80 -10.19
CA PHE A 174 17.60 -4.58 -11.43
C PHE A 174 17.14 -5.60 -12.48
N GLY A 175 17.88 -5.71 -13.58
CA GLY A 175 17.74 -6.86 -14.46
C GLY A 175 16.49 -6.83 -15.32
N LEU A 176 16.15 -5.66 -15.87
CA LEU A 176 15.01 -5.50 -16.78
C LEU A 176 15.12 -6.47 -17.98
N LYS A 177 13.96 -6.86 -18.54
CA LYS A 177 13.89 -7.86 -19.62
C LYS A 177 14.66 -7.47 -20.89
N GLN A 178 14.92 -6.18 -21.08
CA GLN A 178 15.66 -5.62 -22.20
C GLN A 178 17.16 -5.92 -22.14
N TYR A 179 17.71 -6.25 -20.97
CA TYR A 179 19.13 -6.53 -20.86
C TYR A 179 19.50 -7.86 -21.51
N SER A 180 20.58 -7.82 -22.28
CA SER A 180 21.33 -9.04 -22.61
C SER A 180 21.85 -9.69 -21.32
N LYS A 181 22.24 -10.96 -21.42
CA LYS A 181 22.82 -11.67 -20.28
C LYS A 181 24.11 -10.99 -19.79
N GLU A 182 24.91 -10.46 -20.71
CA GLU A 182 26.17 -9.77 -20.43
C GLU A 182 25.93 -8.45 -19.71
N GLN A 183 24.97 -7.64 -20.18
CA GLN A 183 24.58 -6.40 -19.51
C GLN A 183 24.02 -6.67 -18.11
N LEU A 184 23.23 -7.74 -17.96
CA LEU A 184 22.68 -8.15 -16.67
C LEU A 184 23.79 -8.46 -15.65
N ILE A 185 24.80 -9.24 -16.07
CA ILE A 185 25.96 -9.58 -15.24
C ILE A 185 26.78 -8.33 -14.90
N GLU A 186 27.02 -7.46 -15.88
CA GLU A 186 27.80 -6.24 -15.70
C GLU A 186 27.14 -5.32 -14.66
N VAL A 187 25.83 -5.07 -14.78
CA VAL A 187 25.08 -4.25 -13.81
C VAL A 187 25.08 -4.90 -12.44
N ALA A 188 24.86 -6.21 -12.35
CA ALA A 188 24.90 -6.92 -11.06
C ALA A 188 26.26 -6.76 -10.37
N GLY A 189 27.35 -6.95 -11.12
CA GLY A 189 28.72 -6.77 -10.60
C GLY A 189 29.02 -5.32 -10.20
N GLN A 190 28.48 -4.33 -10.91
CA GLN A 190 28.60 -2.92 -10.53
C GLN A 190 27.90 -2.64 -9.20
N LEU A 191 26.68 -3.16 -8.99
CA LEU A 191 25.93 -2.99 -7.74
C LEU A 191 26.65 -3.64 -6.55
N VAL A 192 27.19 -4.85 -6.73
CA VAL A 192 27.99 -5.51 -5.68
C VAL A 192 29.25 -4.70 -5.34
N LYS A 193 29.94 -4.15 -6.35
CA LYS A 193 31.10 -3.26 -6.13
C LYS A 193 30.74 -1.96 -5.40
N GLN A 194 29.48 -1.52 -5.48
CA GLN A 194 28.96 -0.38 -4.72
C GLN A 194 28.58 -0.74 -3.27
N GLY A 195 28.68 -2.02 -2.89
CA GLY A 195 28.37 -2.51 -1.54
C GLY A 195 26.97 -3.10 -1.40
N GLU A 196 26.22 -3.25 -2.50
CA GLU A 196 24.89 -3.88 -2.45
C GLU A 196 25.00 -5.38 -2.19
N THR A 197 24.22 -5.87 -1.24
CA THR A 197 24.21 -7.27 -0.79
C THR A 197 22.90 -7.99 -1.09
N ARG A 198 21.89 -7.28 -1.61
CA ARG A 198 20.56 -7.81 -1.92
C ARG A 198 20.07 -7.32 -3.26
N LEU A 199 19.85 -8.23 -4.19
CA LEU A 199 19.49 -7.92 -5.57
C LEU A 199 18.25 -8.72 -5.99
N LYS A 200 17.32 -8.08 -6.72
CA LYS A 200 16.18 -8.74 -7.36
C LYS A 200 16.25 -8.56 -8.87
N MET A 201 16.23 -9.65 -9.63
CA MET A 201 16.20 -9.59 -11.10
C MET A 201 14.84 -10.01 -11.66
N VAL A 202 14.47 -9.44 -12.81
CA VAL A 202 13.25 -9.83 -13.52
C VAL A 202 13.49 -11.11 -14.33
N VAL A 203 12.56 -12.06 -14.22
CA VAL A 203 12.49 -13.31 -14.99
C VAL A 203 11.22 -13.30 -15.87
N ALA A 204 10.86 -14.45 -16.45
CA ALA A 204 9.83 -14.57 -17.47
C ALA A 204 10.16 -13.73 -18.71
N VAL A 205 11.44 -13.75 -19.13
CA VAL A 205 11.86 -13.14 -20.41
C VAL A 205 11.23 -13.90 -21.58
N ASP A 206 11.21 -15.23 -21.47
CA ASP A 206 10.43 -16.12 -22.33
C ASP A 206 9.58 -17.03 -21.42
N PRO A 207 8.31 -16.65 -21.15
CA PRO A 207 7.46 -17.40 -20.24
C PRO A 207 7.20 -18.86 -20.62
N GLU A 208 7.35 -19.22 -21.91
CA GLU A 208 7.14 -20.59 -22.38
C GLU A 208 8.40 -21.45 -22.22
N ASN A 209 9.56 -20.83 -22.04
CA ASN A 209 10.84 -21.52 -21.89
C ASN A 209 11.62 -21.06 -20.63
N PRO A 210 11.27 -21.61 -19.44
CA PRO A 210 11.95 -21.32 -18.18
C PRO A 210 13.48 -21.51 -18.18
N LYS A 211 14.03 -22.30 -19.11
CA LYS A 211 15.47 -22.52 -19.22
C LYS A 211 16.24 -21.25 -19.56
N VAL A 212 15.61 -20.32 -20.29
CA VAL A 212 16.19 -19.00 -20.59
C VAL A 212 16.45 -18.23 -19.31
N ASP A 213 15.46 -18.16 -18.43
CA ASP A 213 15.58 -17.47 -17.15
C ASP A 213 16.51 -18.23 -16.18
N ALA A 214 16.46 -19.57 -16.15
CA ALA A 214 17.38 -20.37 -15.35
C ALA A 214 18.85 -20.11 -15.70
N ALA A 215 19.17 -20.01 -17.00
CA ALA A 215 20.52 -19.68 -17.46
C ALA A 215 20.93 -18.24 -17.07
N ARG A 216 20.00 -17.28 -17.11
CA ARG A 216 20.25 -15.89 -16.65
C ARG A 216 20.52 -15.85 -15.14
N VAL A 217 19.72 -16.56 -14.35
CA VAL A 217 19.88 -16.66 -12.89
C VAL A 217 21.22 -17.28 -12.53
N ALA A 218 21.58 -18.39 -13.19
CA ALA A 218 22.87 -19.05 -12.98
C ALA A 218 24.05 -18.09 -13.21
N ALA A 219 24.01 -17.35 -14.32
CA ALA A 219 25.08 -16.42 -14.69
C ALA A 219 25.18 -15.22 -13.72
N VAL A 220 24.04 -14.69 -13.26
CA VAL A 220 24.04 -13.65 -12.23
C VAL A 220 24.61 -14.20 -10.92
N ARG A 221 24.16 -15.37 -10.47
CA ARG A 221 24.64 -16.00 -9.23
C ARG A 221 26.15 -16.23 -9.26
N GLU A 222 26.69 -16.72 -10.37
CA GLU A 222 28.14 -16.88 -10.57
C GLU A 222 28.88 -15.54 -10.43
N ALA A 223 28.34 -14.47 -11.03
CA ALA A 223 28.96 -13.16 -11.02
C ALA A 223 28.92 -12.44 -9.67
N VAL A 224 27.84 -12.58 -8.91
CA VAL A 224 27.65 -11.86 -7.63
C VAL A 224 28.13 -12.64 -6.41
N GLY A 225 28.43 -13.94 -6.58
CA GLY A 225 28.88 -14.82 -5.50
C GLY A 225 27.73 -15.40 -4.67
N ALA A 226 28.10 -16.27 -3.72
CA ALA A 226 27.14 -17.05 -2.92
C ALA A 226 26.48 -16.25 -1.78
N ASP A 227 27.12 -15.18 -1.31
CA ASP A 227 26.69 -14.43 -0.13
C ASP A 227 25.65 -13.34 -0.43
N VAL A 228 25.49 -12.95 -1.69
CA VAL A 228 24.47 -11.97 -2.11
C VAL A 228 23.08 -12.62 -2.04
N GLU A 229 22.14 -11.98 -1.36
CA GLU A 229 20.74 -12.38 -1.40
C GLU A 229 20.20 -12.08 -2.80
N LEU A 230 19.80 -13.13 -3.53
CA LEU A 230 19.30 -13.01 -4.91
C LEU A 230 17.83 -13.42 -4.97
N MET A 231 17.00 -12.50 -5.44
CA MET A 231 15.57 -12.68 -5.64
C MET A 231 15.24 -12.68 -7.13
N ILE A 232 14.13 -13.31 -7.49
CA ILE A 232 13.60 -13.28 -8.86
C ILE A 232 12.13 -12.84 -8.85
N ASP A 233 11.71 -12.14 -9.91
CA ASP A 233 10.36 -11.61 -10.06
C ASP A 233 9.84 -11.91 -11.47
N ALA A 234 8.78 -12.71 -11.58
CA ALA A 234 8.18 -13.05 -12.89
C ALA A 234 7.10 -12.05 -13.32
N ASN A 235 6.68 -11.12 -12.45
CA ASN A 235 5.55 -10.24 -12.67
C ASN A 235 4.34 -11.03 -13.20
N TYR A 236 3.94 -12.08 -12.49
CA TYR A 236 2.80 -12.99 -12.75
C TYR A 236 2.84 -13.74 -14.09
N LEU A 237 3.95 -13.77 -14.83
CA LEU A 237 3.89 -14.16 -16.25
C LEU A 237 4.00 -15.66 -16.56
N PHE A 238 4.12 -16.55 -15.58
CA PHE A 238 4.13 -17.99 -15.86
C PHE A 238 2.77 -18.67 -15.64
N SER A 239 2.52 -19.71 -16.44
CA SER A 239 1.59 -20.76 -16.03
C SER A 239 2.19 -21.57 -14.87
N PHE A 240 1.35 -22.28 -14.12
CA PHE A 240 1.78 -23.08 -12.98
C PHE A 240 2.95 -24.03 -13.34
N ASN A 241 2.82 -24.79 -14.43
CA ASN A 241 3.84 -25.77 -14.83
C ASN A 241 5.18 -25.11 -15.20
N ARG A 242 5.15 -23.92 -15.82
CA ARG A 242 6.37 -23.18 -16.19
C ARG A 242 7.04 -22.57 -14.96
N ALA A 243 6.25 -22.06 -14.01
CA ALA A 243 6.78 -21.59 -12.73
C ALA A 243 7.43 -22.72 -11.93
N LEU A 244 6.79 -23.91 -11.88
CA LEU A 244 7.34 -25.09 -11.22
C LEU A 244 8.64 -25.57 -11.88
N GLU A 245 8.68 -25.63 -13.22
CA GLU A 245 9.90 -25.95 -13.97
C GLU A 245 11.03 -24.97 -13.63
N LEU A 246 10.76 -23.66 -13.61
CA LEU A 246 11.76 -22.66 -13.22
C LEU A 246 12.25 -22.90 -11.80
N CYS A 247 11.35 -23.11 -10.83
CA CYS A 247 11.71 -23.38 -9.44
C CYS A 247 12.75 -24.49 -9.34
N LYS A 248 12.50 -25.64 -10.02
CA LYS A 248 13.42 -26.78 -10.01
C LYS A 248 14.77 -26.49 -10.63
N LEU A 249 14.79 -25.68 -11.68
CA LEU A 249 16.03 -25.30 -12.34
C LEU A 249 16.88 -24.33 -11.50
N VAL A 250 16.24 -23.52 -10.64
CA VAL A 250 16.94 -22.46 -9.89
C VAL A 250 17.11 -22.71 -8.38
N GLU A 251 16.50 -23.77 -7.83
CA GLU A 251 16.70 -24.22 -6.44
C GLU A 251 18.19 -24.29 -6.03
N PRO A 252 19.12 -24.82 -6.86
CA PRO A 252 20.55 -24.86 -6.51
C PRO A 252 21.21 -23.49 -6.30
N TYR A 253 20.63 -22.40 -6.85
CA TYR A 253 21.19 -21.04 -6.77
C TYR A 253 20.76 -20.27 -5.52
N ARG A 254 20.05 -20.93 -4.59
CA ARG A 254 19.65 -20.38 -3.28
C ARG A 254 18.95 -19.03 -3.43
N ILE A 255 17.83 -19.04 -4.15
CA ILE A 255 16.99 -17.87 -4.37
C ILE A 255 16.29 -17.50 -3.06
N THR A 256 16.39 -16.23 -2.65
CA THR A 256 15.83 -15.72 -1.40
C THR A 256 14.30 -15.71 -1.43
N TRP A 257 13.69 -15.29 -2.55
CA TRP A 257 12.28 -15.52 -2.85
C TRP A 257 12.00 -15.46 -4.36
N PHE A 258 10.89 -16.07 -4.77
CA PHE A 258 10.31 -15.95 -6.10
C PHE A 258 9.00 -15.14 -6.02
N GLU A 259 9.04 -13.93 -6.60
CA GLU A 259 7.94 -12.97 -6.60
C GLU A 259 7.00 -13.14 -7.80
N GLU A 260 5.70 -13.07 -7.51
CA GLU A 260 4.58 -13.16 -8.46
C GLU A 260 4.82 -14.24 -9.53
N PRO A 261 5.03 -15.53 -9.17
CA PRO A 261 5.44 -16.54 -10.13
C PRO A 261 4.35 -16.87 -11.15
N VAL A 262 3.08 -16.89 -10.73
CA VAL A 262 1.97 -17.43 -11.55
C VAL A 262 0.99 -16.34 -11.97
N TYR A 263 0.27 -16.59 -13.08
CA TYR A 263 -0.80 -15.72 -13.54
C TYR A 263 -1.78 -15.35 -12.43
N GLN A 264 -2.16 -14.07 -12.42
CA GLN A 264 -3.15 -13.49 -11.51
C GLN A 264 -2.81 -13.56 -10.03
N ASN A 265 -1.62 -14.05 -9.66
CA ASN A 265 -1.27 -14.39 -8.28
C ASN A 265 -2.38 -15.24 -7.63
N ASP A 266 -2.91 -16.21 -8.36
CA ASP A 266 -3.97 -17.08 -7.84
C ASP A 266 -3.51 -17.76 -6.54
N ALA A 267 -4.24 -17.54 -5.45
CA ALA A 267 -3.84 -17.99 -4.12
C ALA A 267 -3.75 -19.52 -4.02
N ALA A 268 -4.62 -20.25 -4.73
CA ALA A 268 -4.61 -21.72 -4.70
C ALA A 268 -3.41 -22.27 -5.49
N LEU A 269 -3.12 -21.70 -6.67
CA LEU A 269 -1.95 -22.08 -7.46
C LEU A 269 -0.63 -21.73 -6.75
N LEU A 270 -0.57 -20.57 -6.09
CA LEU A 270 0.58 -20.17 -5.28
C LEU A 270 0.78 -21.11 -4.08
N ALA A 271 -0.29 -21.44 -3.35
CA ALA A 271 -0.24 -22.39 -2.24
C ALA A 271 0.20 -23.79 -2.71
N ASP A 272 -0.22 -24.21 -3.91
CA ASP A 272 0.23 -25.47 -4.50
C ASP A 272 1.69 -25.44 -4.94
N LEU A 273 2.12 -24.35 -5.60
CA LEU A 273 3.51 -24.20 -6.04
C LEU A 273 4.45 -24.23 -4.83
N ARG A 274 4.08 -23.55 -3.74
CA ARG A 274 4.84 -23.51 -2.48
C ARG A 274 5.07 -24.89 -1.87
N ARG A 275 4.17 -25.85 -2.07
CA ARG A 275 4.36 -27.25 -1.61
C ARG A 275 5.40 -28.01 -2.43
N HIS A 276 5.72 -27.54 -3.63
CA HIS A 276 6.58 -28.24 -4.59
C HIS A 276 7.96 -27.61 -4.75
N THR A 277 8.27 -26.52 -4.06
CA THR A 277 9.56 -25.84 -4.12
C THR A 277 10.08 -25.51 -2.72
N SER A 278 11.39 -25.45 -2.55
CA SER A 278 11.99 -24.90 -1.33
C SER A 278 12.17 -23.38 -1.37
N ILE A 279 11.90 -22.74 -2.51
CA ILE A 279 12.07 -21.30 -2.69
C ILE A 279 10.86 -20.57 -2.06
N PRO A 280 11.08 -19.62 -1.13
CA PRO A 280 9.99 -18.81 -0.57
C PRO A 280 9.23 -18.05 -1.66
N LEU A 281 7.90 -17.94 -1.53
CA LEU A 281 7.08 -17.20 -2.49
C LEU A 281 6.69 -15.82 -1.95
N ALA A 282 6.74 -14.82 -2.82
CA ALA A 282 6.29 -13.46 -2.52
C ALA A 282 5.21 -13.01 -3.50
N ALA A 283 4.22 -12.25 -3.02
CA ALA A 283 3.24 -11.59 -3.88
C ALA A 283 2.55 -10.42 -3.17
N GLY A 284 1.82 -9.61 -3.94
CA GLY A 284 0.89 -8.62 -3.40
C GLY A 284 1.06 -7.20 -3.93
N GLN A 285 2.10 -6.90 -4.71
CA GLN A 285 2.39 -5.52 -5.14
C GLN A 285 1.28 -4.87 -5.98
N ASN A 286 0.44 -5.69 -6.63
CA ASN A 286 -0.70 -5.26 -7.43
C ASN A 286 -2.06 -5.60 -6.80
N GLU A 287 -2.09 -6.17 -5.60
CA GLU A 287 -3.34 -6.53 -4.94
C GLU A 287 -4.01 -5.28 -4.33
N GLY A 288 -5.14 -4.89 -4.92
CA GLY A 288 -5.74 -3.58 -4.69
C GLY A 288 -6.65 -3.46 -3.45
N HIS A 289 -6.57 -4.34 -2.47
CA HIS A 289 -7.36 -4.24 -1.23
C HIS A 289 -6.87 -5.26 -0.20
N ARG A 290 -7.08 -5.00 1.11
CA ARG A 290 -6.80 -6.01 2.15
C ARG A 290 -7.48 -7.36 1.96
N PHE A 291 -8.66 -7.43 1.33
CA PHE A 291 -9.34 -8.70 1.11
C PHE A 291 -8.59 -9.59 0.12
N ARG A 292 -7.89 -9.00 -0.85
CA ARG A 292 -7.02 -9.75 -1.77
C ARG A 292 -5.80 -10.30 -1.08
N HIS A 293 -5.16 -9.49 -0.24
CA HIS A 293 -4.06 -9.97 0.61
C HIS A 293 -4.52 -11.03 1.62
N ARG A 294 -5.72 -10.89 2.19
CA ARG A 294 -6.32 -11.91 3.06
C ARG A 294 -6.42 -13.25 2.36
N GLU A 295 -6.81 -13.31 1.09
CA GLU A 295 -6.83 -14.59 0.36
C GLU A 295 -5.44 -15.22 0.26
N LEU A 296 -4.40 -14.43 -0.02
CA LEU A 296 -3.02 -14.93 -0.05
C LEU A 296 -2.57 -15.47 1.33
N ILE A 297 -2.84 -14.72 2.39
CA ILE A 297 -2.40 -15.04 3.76
C ILE A 297 -3.19 -16.24 4.32
N ALA A 298 -4.53 -16.21 4.21
CA ALA A 298 -5.40 -17.23 4.78
C ALA A 298 -5.26 -18.59 4.08
N ASN A 299 -4.87 -18.61 2.80
CA ASN A 299 -4.57 -19.84 2.06
C ASN A 299 -3.12 -20.30 2.19
N HIS A 300 -2.29 -19.62 3.01
CA HIS A 300 -0.85 -19.90 3.14
C HIS A 300 -0.12 -19.91 1.78
N ALA A 301 -0.54 -19.01 0.87
CA ALA A 301 -0.10 -18.98 -0.52
C ALA A 301 1.31 -18.41 -0.69
N ILE A 302 1.75 -17.60 0.28
CA ILE A 302 3.00 -16.84 0.22
C ILE A 302 3.72 -16.87 1.56
N ASP A 303 5.03 -16.71 1.51
CA ASP A 303 5.90 -16.49 2.66
C ASP A 303 6.09 -15.01 2.95
N ILE A 304 6.03 -14.16 1.91
CA ILE A 304 6.28 -12.72 2.00
C ILE A 304 5.13 -11.95 1.33
N ALA A 305 4.39 -11.18 2.12
CA ALA A 305 3.39 -10.24 1.61
C ALA A 305 4.01 -8.91 1.23
N GLN A 306 3.65 -8.38 0.06
CA GLN A 306 4.21 -7.15 -0.50
C GLN A 306 3.12 -6.10 -0.80
N PRO A 307 2.37 -5.59 0.20
CA PRO A 307 1.39 -4.56 -0.04
C PRO A 307 2.05 -3.28 -0.57
N ASN A 308 1.53 -2.76 -1.68
CA ASN A 308 2.00 -1.51 -2.25
C ASN A 308 1.06 -0.38 -1.87
N VAL A 309 1.52 0.58 -1.07
CA VAL A 309 0.73 1.75 -0.64
C VAL A 309 0.20 2.58 -1.80
N CYS A 310 0.81 2.49 -3.00
CA CYS A 310 0.35 3.17 -4.21
C CYS A 310 -0.83 2.45 -4.90
N SER A 311 -1.13 1.21 -4.54
CA SER A 311 -2.11 0.36 -5.24
C SER A 311 -3.17 -0.25 -4.32
N VAL A 312 -2.87 -0.49 -3.05
CA VAL A 312 -3.74 -1.22 -2.11
C VAL A 312 -4.86 -0.36 -1.50
N GLY A 313 -4.75 0.96 -1.61
CA GLY A 313 -5.66 1.93 -0.99
C GLY A 313 -4.98 2.92 -0.04
N GLY A 314 -3.66 3.13 -0.16
CA GLY A 314 -2.90 4.07 0.65
C GLY A 314 -2.30 3.45 1.92
N TYR A 315 -1.66 4.28 2.74
CA TYR A 315 -1.16 3.87 4.06
C TYR A 315 -2.30 3.41 4.97
N THR A 316 -3.46 4.07 4.90
CA THR A 316 -4.63 3.73 5.73
C THR A 316 -5.09 2.28 5.50
N GLU A 317 -5.08 1.79 4.26
CA GLU A 317 -5.45 0.40 3.98
C GLU A 317 -4.26 -0.55 4.13
N ALA A 318 -3.04 -0.13 3.79
CA ALA A 318 -1.83 -0.95 3.91
C ALA A 318 -1.54 -1.38 5.36
N VAL A 319 -1.77 -0.51 6.35
CA VAL A 319 -1.60 -0.88 7.77
C VAL A 319 -2.52 -2.04 8.17
N LYS A 320 -3.72 -2.12 7.59
CA LYS A 320 -4.66 -3.23 7.84
C LYS A 320 -4.26 -4.53 7.14
N VAL A 321 -3.39 -4.45 6.14
CA VAL A 321 -2.76 -5.63 5.53
C VAL A 321 -1.58 -6.10 6.38
N ALA A 322 -0.85 -5.16 6.97
CA ALA A 322 0.31 -5.46 7.81
C ALA A 322 -0.05 -6.02 9.20
N ALA A 323 -1.27 -5.72 9.70
CA ALA A 323 -1.81 -6.20 10.97
C ALA A 323 -2.47 -7.58 10.84
#